data_AF-A0A1V9XEI8-F1
#
_entry.id   AF-A0A1V9XEI8-F1
#
_cell.length_a   1.000
_cell.length_b   1.000
_cell.length_c   1.000
_cell.angle_alpha   90.00
_cell.angle_beta   90.00
_cell.angle_gamma   90.00
#
_symmetry.space_group_name_H-M   'P 1'
#
loop_
_entity.id
_entity.type
_entity.pdbx_description
1 polymer ?
#
loop_
_entity_poly.entity_id
_entity_poly.type
_entity_poly.pdbx_seq_one_letter_code
_entity_poly.pdbx_strand_id
1 'polypeptide(L)'
;MLQIKQYIMRIMRPILPNWLPVTTLLFEDCVTETTVAEEFNRDPLRFHGWLQMGMVTALMDAVDDIHGSASSFETPLFIAHGSADRLCCAKASKKFVEDAPAKFKACKIYENGAHCLLHEFKSKIRDRMLEDLFQWLDTRFKDLESLATAK
;
A
#
# COMPACT_ATOMS: atom_id res chain seq x y z
N MET A 1 -11.36 -16.47 -9.60
CA MET A 1 -12.06 -16.70 -8.31
C MET A 1 -12.23 -15.41 -7.49
N LEU A 2 -11.22 -14.54 -7.38
CA LEU A 2 -11.31 -13.25 -6.65
C LEU A 2 -12.30 -12.26 -7.28
N GLN A 3 -12.27 -12.12 -8.61
CA GLN A 3 -13.16 -11.24 -9.40
C GLN A 3 -14.65 -11.59 -9.23
N ILE A 4 -14.97 -12.89 -9.19
CA ILE A 4 -16.36 -13.37 -8.99
C ILE A 4 -16.85 -13.02 -7.57
N LYS A 5 -16.00 -13.18 -6.55
CA LYS A 5 -16.33 -12.80 -5.17
C LYS A 5 -16.56 -11.29 -5.04
N GLN A 6 -15.69 -10.48 -5.65
CA GLN A 6 -15.82 -9.01 -5.67
C GLN A 6 -17.11 -8.57 -6.38
N TYR A 7 -17.44 -9.19 -7.52
CA TYR A 7 -18.65 -8.93 -8.27
C TYR A 7 -19.93 -9.30 -7.49
N ILE A 8 -19.94 -10.47 -6.84
CA ILE A 8 -21.05 -10.89 -5.96
C ILE A 8 -21.21 -9.92 -4.79
N MET A 9 -20.13 -9.49 -4.14
CA MET A 9 -20.23 -8.53 -3.04
C MET A 9 -20.76 -7.17 -3.49
N ARG A 10 -20.40 -6.70 -4.69
CA ARG A 10 -20.94 -5.46 -5.27
C ARG A 10 -22.43 -5.54 -5.56
N ILE A 11 -22.92 -6.66 -6.09
CA ILE A 11 -24.36 -6.87 -6.34
C ILE A 11 -25.13 -6.99 -5.03
N MET A 12 -24.56 -7.65 -4.02
CA MET A 12 -25.23 -7.87 -2.73
C MET A 12 -25.18 -6.65 -1.80
N ARG A 13 -24.27 -5.69 -2.02
CA ARG A 13 -24.09 -4.46 -1.22
C ARG A 13 -25.38 -3.68 -0.93
N PRO A 14 -26.26 -3.35 -1.89
CA PRO A 14 -27.48 -2.59 -1.59
C PRO A 14 -28.48 -3.35 -0.71
N ILE A 15 -28.34 -4.67 -0.60
CA ILE A 15 -29.23 -5.56 0.16
C ILE A 15 -28.61 -5.92 1.52
N LEU A 16 -27.28 -6.02 1.61
CA LEU A 16 -26.59 -6.37 2.83
C LEU A 16 -26.33 -5.13 3.72
N PRO A 17 -26.51 -5.24 5.05
CA PRO A 17 -26.25 -4.13 5.95
C PRO A 17 -24.77 -3.74 5.96
N ASN A 18 -24.47 -2.44 5.91
CA ASN A 18 -23.10 -1.94 5.94
C ASN A 18 -22.29 -2.37 7.17
N TRP A 19 -22.96 -2.65 8.29
CA TRP A 19 -22.36 -3.08 9.56
C TRP A 19 -22.06 -4.59 9.64
N LEU A 20 -22.38 -5.36 8.60
CA LEU A 20 -22.12 -6.81 8.56
C LEU A 20 -20.60 -7.08 8.68
N PRO A 21 -20.15 -7.90 9.65
CA PRO A 21 -18.74 -8.25 9.79
C PRO A 21 -18.28 -9.18 8.67
N VAL A 22 -17.10 -8.91 8.08
CA VAL A 22 -16.60 -9.65 6.89
C VAL A 22 -15.30 -10.36 7.16
N THR A 23 -14.29 -9.65 7.66
CA THR A 23 -12.95 -10.20 7.93
C THR A 23 -12.29 -9.45 9.06
N THR A 24 -11.31 -10.07 9.71
CA THR A 24 -10.39 -9.40 10.62
C THR A 24 -9.05 -9.14 9.92
N LEU A 25 -8.25 -8.25 10.51
CA LEU A 25 -6.85 -8.05 10.15
C LEU A 25 -5.99 -8.76 11.20
N LEU A 26 -5.11 -9.66 10.77
CA LEU A 26 -4.11 -10.29 11.64
C LEU A 26 -2.84 -9.46 11.58
N PHE A 27 -2.37 -8.92 12.71
CA PHE A 27 -1.18 -8.06 12.71
C PHE A 27 0.10 -8.83 12.40
N GLU A 28 0.09 -10.15 12.56
CA GLU A 28 1.16 -11.06 12.14
C GLU A 28 1.32 -11.12 10.62
N ASP A 29 0.29 -10.75 9.85
CA ASP A 29 0.38 -10.60 8.40
C ASP A 29 0.92 -9.21 7.98
N CYS A 30 1.00 -8.25 8.91
CA CYS A 30 1.46 -6.90 8.64
C CYS A 30 2.99 -6.75 8.71
N VAL A 31 3.66 -7.54 9.56
CA VAL A 31 5.10 -7.42 9.86
C VAL A 31 5.72 -8.80 9.99
N THR A 32 7.01 -8.94 9.67
CA THR A 32 7.72 -10.22 9.91
C THR A 32 8.10 -10.43 11.37
N GLU A 33 8.23 -9.35 12.14
CA GLU A 33 8.71 -9.40 13.52
C GLU A 33 7.58 -9.63 14.53
N THR A 34 7.60 -10.78 15.20
CA THR A 34 6.58 -11.16 16.19
C THR A 34 6.45 -10.16 17.33
N THR A 35 7.56 -9.59 17.80
CA THR A 35 7.55 -8.57 18.87
C THR A 35 6.78 -7.32 18.46
N VAL A 36 6.86 -6.92 17.19
CA VAL A 36 6.12 -5.75 16.68
C VAL A 36 4.65 -6.10 16.45
N ALA A 37 4.35 -7.31 15.97
CA ALA A 37 2.96 -7.78 15.88
C ALA A 37 2.29 -7.83 17.26
N GLU A 38 3.01 -8.27 18.31
CA GLU A 38 2.52 -8.23 19.70
C GLU A 38 2.26 -6.80 20.18
N GLU A 39 3.13 -5.85 19.85
CA GLU A 39 2.90 -4.43 20.16
C GLU A 39 1.64 -3.90 19.47
N PHE A 40 1.42 -4.25 18.19
CA PHE A 40 0.20 -3.88 17.46
C PHE A 40 -1.06 -4.48 18.11
N ASN A 41 -1.01 -5.75 18.53
CA ASN A 41 -2.11 -6.43 19.20
C ASN A 41 -2.43 -5.85 20.60
N ARG A 42 -1.48 -5.19 21.26
CA ARG A 42 -1.67 -4.63 22.61
C ARG A 42 -2.05 -3.15 22.59
N ASP A 43 -1.89 -2.46 21.47
CA ASP A 43 -2.14 -1.03 21.35
C ASP A 43 -3.65 -0.72 21.35
N PRO A 44 -4.23 -0.13 22.42
CA PRO A 44 -5.67 0.09 22.52
C PRO A 44 -6.22 1.08 21.48
N LEU A 45 -5.35 1.84 20.79
CA LEU A 45 -5.76 2.77 19.74
C LEU A 45 -5.92 2.09 18.37
N ARG A 46 -5.49 0.83 18.23
CA ARG A 46 -5.74 0.04 17.03
C ARG A 46 -7.11 -0.60 17.06
N PHE A 47 -7.73 -0.69 15.89
CA PHE A 47 -9.00 -1.38 15.75
C PHE A 47 -8.78 -2.91 15.74
N HIS A 48 -9.39 -3.60 16.70
CA HIS A 48 -9.29 -5.06 16.89
C HIS A 48 -10.57 -5.80 16.47
N GLY A 49 -11.53 -5.08 15.89
CA GLY A 49 -12.82 -5.64 15.49
C GLY A 49 -12.80 -6.22 14.08
N TRP A 50 -13.98 -6.66 13.65
CA TRP A 50 -14.21 -7.08 12.28
C TRP A 50 -14.34 -5.87 11.36
N LEU A 51 -13.62 -5.91 10.24
CA LEU A 51 -13.88 -5.00 9.12
C LEU A 51 -15.29 -5.25 8.61
N GLN A 52 -16.07 -4.18 8.57
CA GLN A 52 -17.46 -4.20 8.16
C GLN A 52 -17.58 -4.16 6.64
N MET A 53 -18.70 -4.67 6.11
CA MET A 53 -18.97 -4.73 4.67
C MET A 53 -18.87 -3.36 4.00
N GLY A 54 -19.36 -2.30 4.65
CA GLY A 54 -19.22 -0.93 4.14
C GLY A 54 -17.75 -0.54 3.89
N MET A 55 -16.87 -0.84 4.85
CA MET A 55 -15.43 -0.55 4.73
C MET A 55 -14.77 -1.39 3.63
N VAL A 56 -15.04 -2.69 3.59
CA VAL A 56 -14.45 -3.59 2.58
C VAL A 56 -14.87 -3.19 1.17
N THR A 57 -16.14 -2.83 0.96
CA THR A 57 -16.62 -2.36 -0.35
C THR A 57 -16.00 -1.03 -0.76
N ALA A 58 -15.88 -0.07 0.18
CA ALA A 58 -15.21 1.19 -0.09
C ALA A 58 -13.73 1.02 -0.48
N LEU A 59 -13.02 0.10 0.19
CA LEU A 59 -11.64 -0.25 -0.18
C LEU A 59 -11.55 -0.83 -1.60
N MET A 60 -12.49 -1.71 -1.98
CA MET A 60 -12.53 -2.29 -3.32
C MET A 60 -12.81 -1.24 -4.39
N ASP A 61 -13.80 -0.36 -4.15
CA ASP A 61 -14.11 0.74 -5.06
C ASP A 61 -12.89 1.68 -5.21
N ALA A 62 -12.21 2.03 -4.12
CA ALA A 62 -11.00 2.84 -4.17
C ALA A 62 -9.85 2.18 -4.96
N VAL A 63 -9.64 0.88 -4.81
CA VAL A 63 -8.61 0.14 -5.58
C VAL A 63 -8.91 0.20 -7.08
N ASP A 64 -10.16 -0.01 -7.47
CA ASP A 64 -10.58 0.08 -8.88
C ASP A 64 -10.39 1.49 -9.43
N ASP A 65 -10.78 2.52 -8.67
CA ASP A 65 -10.63 3.93 -9.06
C ASP A 65 -9.16 4.32 -9.23
N ILE A 66 -8.30 3.90 -8.29
CA ILE A 66 -6.85 4.15 -8.34
C ILE A 66 -6.25 3.53 -9.61
N HIS A 67 -6.53 2.25 -9.87
CA HIS A 67 -5.97 1.56 -11.05
C HIS A 67 -6.58 2.07 -12.36
N GLY A 68 -7.88 2.39 -12.39
CA GLY A 68 -8.54 2.98 -13.54
C GLY A 68 -7.99 4.36 -13.90
N SER A 69 -7.53 5.11 -12.90
CA SER A 69 -6.99 6.47 -13.06
C SER A 69 -5.47 6.51 -13.28
N ALA A 70 -4.78 5.37 -13.19
CA ALA A 70 -3.32 5.29 -13.25
C ALA A 70 -2.74 6.00 -14.48
N SER A 71 -3.33 5.78 -15.66
CA SER A 71 -2.90 6.39 -16.93
C SER A 71 -2.96 7.92 -17.00
N SER A 72 -3.61 8.57 -16.03
CA SER A 72 -3.70 10.03 -15.90
C SER A 72 -2.81 10.59 -14.78
N PHE A 73 -2.11 9.73 -14.05
CA PHE A 73 -1.32 10.12 -12.88
C PHE A 73 0.06 10.65 -13.27
N GLU A 74 0.20 11.97 -13.35
CA GLU A 74 1.45 12.64 -13.76
C GLU A 74 2.36 13.06 -12.58
N THR A 75 1.84 13.00 -11.35
CA THR A 75 2.56 13.44 -10.15
C THR A 75 3.79 12.55 -9.89
N PRO A 76 4.95 13.12 -9.52
CA PRO A 76 6.11 12.33 -9.09
C PRO A 76 5.73 11.34 -7.99
N LEU A 77 6.17 10.08 -8.11
CA LEU A 77 5.75 9.01 -7.20
C LEU A 77 6.88 8.07 -6.82
N PHE A 78 6.88 7.64 -5.57
CA PHE A 78 7.74 6.58 -5.07
C PHE A 78 6.87 5.54 -4.38
N ILE A 79 6.94 4.29 -4.84
CA ILE A 79 6.25 3.16 -4.19
C ILE A 79 7.30 2.21 -3.61
N ALA A 80 7.22 1.98 -2.30
CA ALA A 80 7.94 0.92 -1.61
C ALA A 80 6.96 -0.20 -1.26
N HIS A 81 7.33 -1.46 -1.56
CA HIS A 81 6.43 -2.59 -1.33
C HIS A 81 7.21 -3.84 -0.89
N GLY A 82 6.67 -4.59 0.06
CA GLY A 82 7.26 -5.84 0.54
C GLY A 82 6.92 -7.04 -0.34
N SER A 83 7.92 -7.83 -0.75
CA SER A 83 7.66 -9.05 -1.56
C SER A 83 6.85 -10.13 -0.82
N ALA A 84 6.87 -10.11 0.52
CA ALA A 84 6.12 -11.02 1.38
C ALA A 84 4.83 -10.38 1.94
N ASP A 85 4.40 -9.23 1.40
CA ASP A 85 3.12 -8.61 1.75
C ASP A 85 1.95 -9.55 1.40
N ARG A 86 1.16 -9.91 2.42
CA ARG A 86 -0.02 -10.77 2.29
C ARG A 86 -1.32 -9.98 2.16
N LEU A 87 -1.28 -8.67 2.39
CA LEU A 87 -2.42 -7.76 2.40
C LEU A 87 -2.57 -7.01 1.08
N CYS A 88 -1.45 -6.55 0.51
CA CYS A 88 -1.43 -5.83 -0.75
C CYS A 88 -0.58 -6.55 -1.81
N CYS A 89 -0.98 -6.43 -3.08
CA CYS A 89 -0.31 -7.13 -4.17
C CYS A 89 0.84 -6.30 -4.75
N ALA A 90 2.08 -6.76 -4.55
CA ALA A 90 3.27 -6.10 -5.11
C ALA A 90 3.22 -5.93 -6.64
N LYS A 91 2.59 -6.88 -7.36
CA LYS A 91 2.40 -6.79 -8.82
C LYS A 91 1.47 -5.64 -9.20
N ALA A 92 0.45 -5.37 -8.40
CA ALA A 92 -0.45 -4.24 -8.63
C ALA A 92 0.29 -2.91 -8.46
N SER A 93 1.14 -2.78 -7.43
CA SER A 93 2.02 -1.62 -7.27
C SER A 93 2.93 -1.38 -8.48
N LYS A 94 3.60 -2.43 -8.98
CA LYS A 94 4.42 -2.32 -10.20
C LYS A 94 3.60 -1.86 -11.40
N LYS A 95 2.44 -2.49 -11.62
CA LYS A 95 1.54 -2.14 -12.71
C LYS A 95 1.08 -0.69 -12.64
N PHE A 96 0.73 -0.19 -11.45
CA PHE A 96 0.35 1.22 -11.29
C PHE A 96 1.47 2.18 -11.72
N VAL A 97 2.72 1.91 -11.30
CA VAL A 97 3.87 2.73 -11.70
C VAL A 97 4.15 2.62 -13.20
N GLU A 98 4.00 1.44 -13.79
CA GLU A 98 4.16 1.24 -15.24
C GLU A 98 3.14 2.06 -16.03
N ASP A 99 1.87 2.01 -15.64
CA ASP A 99 0.76 2.68 -16.31
C ASP A 99 0.77 4.20 -16.13
N ALA A 100 1.35 4.72 -15.04
CA ALA A 100 1.36 6.15 -14.73
C ALA A 100 2.30 6.98 -15.62
N PRO A 101 1.85 8.06 -16.29
CA PRO A 101 2.72 8.91 -17.13
C PRO A 101 3.70 9.81 -16.36
N ALA A 102 3.74 9.73 -15.02
CA ALA A 102 4.65 10.48 -14.18
C ALA A 102 6.12 10.41 -14.66
N LYS A 103 6.73 11.58 -14.86
CA LYS A 103 8.10 11.70 -15.39
C LYS A 103 9.19 11.29 -14.38
N PHE A 104 8.89 11.41 -13.09
CA PHE A 104 9.82 11.09 -12.01
C PHE A 104 9.14 10.07 -11.09
N LYS A 105 9.35 8.78 -11.39
CA LYS A 105 8.67 7.68 -10.71
C LYS A 105 9.61 6.54 -10.37
N ALA A 106 9.37 5.88 -9.24
CA ALA A 106 10.10 4.69 -8.83
C ALA A 106 9.18 3.68 -8.12
N CYS A 107 9.44 2.39 -8.34
CA CYS A 107 8.83 1.29 -7.59
C CYS A 107 9.94 0.38 -7.08
N LYS A 108 10.07 0.25 -5.76
CA LYS A 108 11.07 -0.59 -5.09
C LYS A 108 10.37 -1.73 -4.37
N ILE A 109 10.80 -2.96 -4.67
CA ILE A 109 10.32 -4.16 -3.98
C ILE A 109 11.40 -4.63 -3.02
N TYR A 110 11.03 -4.75 -1.74
CA TYR A 110 11.93 -5.20 -0.68
C TYR A 110 11.74 -6.70 -0.46
N GLU A 111 12.79 -7.46 -0.76
CA GLU A 111 12.79 -8.91 -0.61
C GLU A 111 12.55 -9.30 0.86
N ASN A 112 11.66 -10.27 1.09
CA ASN A 112 11.16 -10.73 2.39
C ASN A 112 10.42 -9.69 3.25
N GLY A 113 10.24 -8.45 2.80
CA GLY A 113 9.47 -7.44 3.55
C GLY A 113 7.98 -7.75 3.56
N ALA A 114 7.32 -7.57 4.70
CA ALA A 114 5.87 -7.64 4.83
C ALA A 114 5.20 -6.29 4.49
N HIS A 115 3.94 -6.10 4.89
CA HIS A 115 3.13 -4.93 4.57
C HIS A 115 3.67 -3.62 5.17
N CYS A 116 3.99 -3.63 6.47
CA CYS A 116 4.40 -2.45 7.23
C CYS A 116 5.93 -2.29 7.20
N LEU A 117 6.51 -1.95 6.04
CA LEU A 117 7.96 -1.83 5.86
C LEU A 117 8.67 -0.89 6.85
N LEU A 118 7.97 0.13 7.37
CA LEU A 118 8.50 1.05 8.39
C LEU A 118 8.74 0.39 9.75
N HIS A 119 8.22 -0.82 9.95
CA HIS A 119 8.30 -1.62 11.17
C HIS A 119 9.18 -2.87 11.01
N GLU A 120 9.94 -2.95 9.92
CA GLU A 120 10.90 -4.02 9.62
C GLU A 120 12.32 -3.64 10.09
N PHE A 121 12.53 -3.66 11.41
CA PHE A 121 13.75 -3.18 12.08
C PHE A 121 14.92 -4.18 12.00
N LYS A 122 14.70 -5.44 12.37
CA LYS A 122 15.73 -6.50 12.42
C LYS A 122 16.24 -6.87 11.03
N SER A 123 15.34 -6.91 10.05
CA SER A 123 15.67 -7.24 8.65
C SER A 123 16.40 -6.11 7.91
N LYS A 124 16.56 -4.92 8.53
CA LYS A 124 17.13 -3.70 7.93
C LYS A 124 16.39 -3.22 6.68
N ILE A 125 15.20 -3.75 6.42
CA ILE A 125 14.37 -3.34 5.28
C ILE A 125 13.89 -1.91 5.51
N ARG A 126 13.48 -1.56 6.73
CA ARG A 126 13.13 -0.18 7.10
C ARG A 126 14.23 0.81 6.75
N ASP A 127 15.44 0.53 7.22
CA ASP A 127 16.59 1.44 7.07
C ASP A 127 16.93 1.64 5.59
N ARG A 128 16.97 0.54 4.81
CA ARG A 128 17.17 0.60 3.34
C ARG A 128 16.06 1.34 2.61
N MET A 129 14.81 1.14 3.02
CA MET A 129 13.66 1.80 2.40
C MET A 129 13.69 3.32 2.64
N LEU A 130 14.05 3.74 3.85
CA LEU A 130 14.23 5.16 4.17
C LEU A 130 15.40 5.76 3.38
N GLU A 131 16.51 5.05 3.25
CA GLU A 131 17.65 5.48 2.44
C GLU A 131 17.27 5.65 0.95
N ASP A 132 16.59 4.66 0.35
CA ASP A 132 16.06 4.77 -1.01
C ASP A 132 15.11 5.97 -1.18
N LEU A 133 14.22 6.20 -0.21
CA LEU A 133 13.27 7.31 -0.23
C LEU A 133 13.99 8.66 -0.16
N PHE A 134 14.94 8.82 0.76
CA PHE A 134 15.70 10.06 0.89
C PHE A 134 16.56 10.32 -0.34
N GLN A 135 17.20 9.30 -0.89
CA GLN A 135 17.96 9.43 -2.14
C GLN A 135 17.06 9.87 -3.30
N TRP A 136 15.86 9.29 -3.41
CA TRP A 136 14.88 9.67 -4.43
C TRP A 136 14.43 11.13 -4.28
N LEU A 137 14.18 11.58 -3.04
CA LEU A 137 13.83 12.97 -2.74
C LEU A 137 14.99 13.93 -3.06
N ASP A 138 16.21 13.60 -2.65
CA ASP A 138 17.40 14.42 -2.90
C ASP A 138 17.68 14.59 -4.40
N THR A 139 17.54 13.52 -5.18
CA THR A 139 17.62 13.60 -6.64
C THR A 139 16.55 14.55 -7.18
N ARG A 140 15.31 14.44 -6.68
CA ARG A 140 14.22 15.30 -7.14
C ARG A 140 14.48 16.78 -6.85
N PHE A 141 14.98 17.09 -5.66
CA PHE A 141 15.27 18.47 -5.26
C PHE A 141 16.42 19.05 -6.09
N LYS A 142 17.50 18.29 -6.34
CA LYS A 142 18.59 18.72 -7.22
C LYS A 142 18.10 19.00 -8.65
N ASP A 143 17.23 18.14 -9.18
CA ASP A 143 16.63 18.35 -10.49
C ASP A 143 15.83 19.66 -10.53
N LEU A 144 15.05 19.96 -9.48
CA LEU A 144 14.29 21.20 -9.36
C LEU A 144 15.19 22.44 -9.27
N GLU A 145 16.27 22.38 -8.49
CA GLU A 145 17.24 23.47 -8.35
C GLU A 145 17.95 23.76 -9.69
N SER A 146 18.32 22.72 -10.44
CA SER A 146 18.92 22.87 -11.76
C SER A 146 17.99 23.56 -12.76
N LEU A 147 16.68 23.26 -12.71
CA LEU A 147 15.67 23.88 -13.55
C LEU A 147 15.40 25.34 -13.17
N ALA A 148 15.54 25.68 -11.88
CA ALA A 148 15.37 27.04 -11.39
C ALA A 148 16.55 27.95 -11.75
N THR A 149 17.78 27.41 -11.76
CA THR A 149 19.02 28.14 -12.09
C THR A 149 19.28 28.27 -13.59
N ALA A 150 18.65 27.43 -14.42
CA ALA A 150 18.75 27.49 -15.88
C ALA A 150 17.79 28.53 -16.54
N LYS A 151 16.99 29.25 -15.76
CA LYS A 151 16.11 30.34 -16.20
C LYS A 151 16.69 31.70 -15.84
#